data_AF-A0A0A8KXQ8-F1
#
_entry.id   AF-A0A0A8KXQ8-F1
#
_cell.length_a   1.000
_cell.length_b   1.000
_cell.length_c   1.000
_cell.angle_alpha   90.00
_cell.angle_beta   90.00
_cell.angle_gamma   90.00
#
_symmetry.space_group_name_H-M   'P 1'
#
loop_
_entity.id
_entity.type
_entity.pdbx_description
1 polymer ?
#
loop_
_entity_poly.entity_id
_entity_poly.type
_entity_poly.pdbx_seq_one_letter_code
_entity_poly.pdbx_strand_id
1 'polypeptide(L)'
;MCITQDYDETLAAYFRSIRKIKLLSKEEEENLARRVAQGDEKAQQRLVEANLRLVVRVARSMWNPGLSLTLADMIQEGNIGLMKAVQKFDGTRNIRFSTYAVWWIRQAISRALINTGRTIRLPHRKEQLMKTMY
;
A
#
# COMPACT_ATOMS: atom_id res chain seq x y z
N MET A 1 -23.35 5.04 -18.04
CA MET A 1 -23.54 5.71 -16.74
C MET A 1 -23.64 4.73 -15.55
N CYS A 2 -23.74 3.40 -15.78
CA CYS A 2 -23.92 2.40 -14.70
C CYS A 2 -22.60 1.91 -14.05
N ILE A 3 -21.45 1.99 -14.73
CA ILE A 3 -20.18 1.42 -14.23
C ILE A 3 -19.57 2.27 -13.10
N THR A 4 -19.73 3.59 -13.15
CA THR A 4 -19.20 4.49 -12.10
C THR A 4 -19.95 4.36 -10.77
N GLN A 5 -21.23 4.00 -10.82
CA GLN A 5 -22.11 3.90 -9.64
C GLN A 5 -21.81 2.62 -8.82
N ASP A 6 -21.53 1.51 -9.51
CA ASP A 6 -21.09 0.24 -8.90
C ASP A 6 -19.68 0.35 -8.28
N TYR A 7 -18.80 1.11 -8.92
CA TYR A 7 -17.44 1.34 -8.43
C TYR A 7 -17.37 2.16 -7.13
N ASP A 8 -18.26 3.16 -6.98
CA ASP A 8 -18.38 3.92 -5.73
C ASP A 8 -18.98 3.09 -4.59
N GLU A 9 -19.95 2.22 -4.89
CA GLU A 9 -20.56 1.34 -3.89
C GLU A 9 -19.58 0.28 -3.37
N THR A 10 -18.82 -0.35 -4.27
CA THR A 10 -17.76 -1.31 -3.91
C THR A 10 -16.66 -0.64 -3.08
N LEU A 11 -16.25 0.57 -3.43
CA LEU A 11 -15.27 1.34 -2.66
C LEU A 11 -15.81 1.75 -1.27
N ALA A 12 -17.09 2.09 -1.17
CA ALA A 12 -17.76 2.38 0.09
C ALA A 12 -17.86 1.13 1.00
N ALA A 13 -18.19 -0.04 0.42
CA ALA A 13 -18.18 -1.31 1.15
C ALA A 13 -16.77 -1.64 1.68
N TYR A 14 -15.74 -1.47 0.85
CA TYR A 14 -14.34 -1.62 1.24
C TYR A 14 -13.95 -0.67 2.39
N PHE A 15 -14.29 0.61 2.31
CA PHE A 15 -13.99 1.55 3.41
C PHE A 15 -14.71 1.20 4.72
N ARG A 16 -15.92 0.65 4.64
CA ARG A 16 -16.65 0.15 5.81
C ARG A 16 -15.97 -1.09 6.41
N SER A 17 -15.47 -2.01 5.59
CA SER A 17 -14.80 -3.22 6.09
C SER A 17 -13.49 -2.89 6.80
N ILE A 18 -12.60 -2.09 6.19
CA ILE A 18 -11.30 -1.77 6.76
C ILE A 18 -11.38 -0.90 8.02
N ARG A 19 -12.47 -0.14 8.20
CA ARG A 19 -12.72 0.65 9.41
C ARG A 19 -12.98 -0.21 10.64
N LYS A 20 -13.52 -1.43 10.47
CA LYS A 20 -13.83 -2.36 11.57
C LYS A 20 -12.59 -3.12 12.05
N ILE A 21 -11.51 -3.13 11.28
CA ILE A 21 -10.29 -3.88 11.61
C ILE A 21 -9.58 -3.20 12.79
N LYS A 22 -9.30 -3.98 13.83
CA LYS A 22 -8.61 -3.52 15.03
C LYS A 22 -7.15 -3.17 14.70
N LEU A 23 -6.71 -1.99 15.16
CA LEU A 23 -5.32 -1.57 15.08
C LEU A 23 -4.43 -2.45 15.96
N LEU A 24 -3.16 -2.57 15.57
CA LEU A 24 -2.16 -3.34 16.30
C LEU A 24 -1.41 -2.44 17.29
N SER A 25 -1.11 -3.00 18.45
CA SER A 25 -0.09 -2.47 19.35
C SER A 25 1.30 -2.74 18.77
N LYS A 26 2.32 -2.08 19.33
CA LYS A 26 3.71 -2.33 18.93
C LYS A 26 4.13 -3.77 19.19
N GLU A 27 3.78 -4.33 20.35
CA GLU A 27 4.08 -5.73 20.69
C GLU A 27 3.40 -6.72 19.74
N GLU A 28 2.15 -6.44 19.34
CA GLU A 28 1.44 -7.24 18.35
C GLU A 28 2.13 -7.15 16.97
N GLU A 29 2.60 -5.97 16.55
CA GLU A 29 3.39 -5.78 15.32
C GLU A 29 4.67 -6.65 15.35
N GLU A 30 5.40 -6.65 16.47
CA GLU A 30 6.64 -7.41 16.64
C GLU A 30 6.39 -8.93 16.62
N ASN A 31 5.35 -9.40 17.30
CA ASN A 31 4.96 -10.82 17.31
C ASN A 31 4.56 -11.30 15.90
N LEU A 32 3.72 -10.54 15.21
CA LEU A 32 3.28 -10.87 13.86
C LEU A 32 4.47 -10.86 12.89
N ALA A 33 5.36 -9.88 12.97
CA ALA A 33 6.55 -9.81 12.12
C ALA A 33 7.46 -11.04 12.29
N ARG A 34 7.66 -11.52 13.53
CA ARG A 34 8.42 -12.74 13.80
C ARG A 34 7.79 -13.97 13.16
N ARG A 35 6.47 -14.10 13.25
CA ARG A 35 5.72 -15.21 12.65
C ARG A 35 5.72 -15.15 11.13
N VAL A 36 5.60 -13.96 10.54
CA VAL A 36 5.73 -13.73 9.09
C VAL A 36 7.10 -14.19 8.60
N ALA A 37 8.18 -13.90 9.33
CA ALA A 37 9.52 -14.37 8.99
C ALA A 37 9.65 -15.91 9.02
N GLN A 38 8.77 -16.60 9.74
CA GLN A 38 8.67 -18.06 9.80
C GLN A 38 7.70 -18.65 8.74
N GLY A 39 7.11 -17.81 7.88
CA GLY A 39 6.17 -18.24 6.83
C GLY A 39 4.71 -18.34 7.28
N ASP A 40 4.33 -17.74 8.40
CA ASP A 40 2.93 -17.75 8.86
C ASP A 40 2.04 -16.80 8.02
N GLU A 41 1.29 -17.39 7.09
CA GLU A 41 0.37 -16.67 6.20
C GLU A 41 -0.74 -15.93 6.95
N LYS A 42 -1.22 -16.47 8.08
CA LYS A 42 -2.26 -15.80 8.89
C LYS A 42 -1.69 -14.57 9.57
N ALA A 43 -0.45 -14.63 10.04
CA ALA A 43 0.24 -13.48 10.59
C ALA A 43 0.45 -12.40 9.52
N GLN A 44 0.84 -12.80 8.30
CA GLN A 44 0.98 -11.89 7.17
C GLN A 44 -0.35 -11.20 6.85
N GLN A 45 -1.43 -11.97 6.71
CA GLN A 45 -2.76 -11.44 6.43
C GLN A 45 -3.20 -10.44 7.52
N ARG A 46 -3.04 -10.81 8.80
CA ARG A 46 -3.41 -9.93 9.92
C ARG A 46 -2.63 -8.62 9.92
N LEU A 47 -1.34 -8.66 9.64
CA LEU A 47 -0.48 -7.47 9.59
C LEU A 47 -0.81 -6.58 8.39
N VAL A 48 -1.14 -7.16 7.23
CA VAL A 48 -1.66 -6.41 6.07
C VAL A 48 -2.99 -5.75 6.41
N GLU A 49 -3.96 -6.52 6.88
CA GLU A 49 -5.33 -6.06 7.17
C GLU A 49 -5.37 -4.89 8.15
N ALA A 50 -4.58 -4.96 9.23
CA ALA A 50 -4.51 -3.89 10.22
C ALA A 50 -4.01 -2.55 9.65
N ASN A 51 -3.32 -2.60 8.50
CA ASN A 51 -2.65 -1.46 7.88
C ASN A 51 -3.30 -1.02 6.56
N LEU A 52 -4.44 -1.59 6.15
CA LEU A 52 -5.15 -1.14 4.93
C LEU A 52 -5.57 0.33 5.00
N ARG A 53 -5.91 0.83 6.21
CA ARG A 53 -6.23 2.25 6.43
C ARG A 53 -5.03 3.18 6.14
N LEU A 54 -3.81 2.70 6.38
CA LEU A 54 -2.59 3.44 6.07
C LEU A 54 -2.45 3.64 4.56
N VAL A 55 -2.71 2.59 3.77
CA VAL A 55 -2.66 2.66 2.30
C VAL A 55 -3.62 3.70 1.78
N VAL A 56 -4.88 3.69 2.22
CA VAL A 56 -5.89 4.68 1.80
C VAL A 56 -5.44 6.10 2.15
N ARG A 57 -4.87 6.31 3.33
CA ARG A 57 -4.35 7.63 3.74
C ARG A 57 -3.21 8.10 2.84
N VAL A 58 -2.26 7.22 2.52
CA VAL A 58 -1.11 7.56 1.66
C VAL A 58 -1.57 7.80 0.22
N ALA A 59 -2.42 6.94 -0.33
CA ALA A 59 -2.99 7.10 -1.67
C ALA A 59 -3.75 8.42 -1.80
N ARG A 60 -4.64 8.77 -0.85
CA ARG A 60 -5.33 10.07 -0.84
C ARG A 60 -4.38 11.26 -0.77
N SER A 61 -3.25 11.14 -0.07
CA SER A 61 -2.24 12.21 -0.01
C SER A 61 -1.47 12.41 -1.31
N MET A 62 -1.44 11.40 -2.19
CA MET A 62 -0.76 11.44 -3.49
C MET A 62 -1.74 11.65 -4.66
N TRP A 63 -3.04 11.45 -4.44
CA TRP A 63 -4.04 11.51 -5.49
C TRP A 63 -4.40 12.95 -5.87
N ASN A 64 -4.55 13.17 -7.17
CA ASN A 64 -5.00 14.43 -7.78
C ASN A 64 -5.85 14.09 -9.02
N PRO A 65 -6.99 14.76 -9.26
CA PRO A 65 -7.85 14.54 -10.43
C PRO A 65 -7.15 14.61 -11.81
N GLY A 66 -6.00 15.27 -11.91
CA GLY A 66 -5.22 15.35 -13.15
C GLY A 66 -4.30 14.16 -13.44
N LEU A 67 -4.26 13.14 -12.59
CA LEU A 67 -3.39 11.97 -12.75
C LEU A 67 -4.06 10.86 -13.56
N SER A 68 -3.25 10.06 -14.26
CA SER A 68 -3.73 8.94 -15.07
C SER A 68 -4.32 7.78 -14.27
N LEU A 69 -4.06 7.72 -12.96
CA LEU A 69 -4.58 6.67 -12.08
C LEU A 69 -5.74 7.21 -11.23
N THR A 70 -6.80 6.41 -11.13
CA THR A 70 -7.88 6.68 -10.18
C THR A 70 -7.40 6.46 -8.74
N LEU A 71 -8.15 6.97 -7.75
CA LEU A 71 -7.83 6.73 -6.34
C LEU A 71 -7.84 5.23 -6.02
N ALA A 72 -8.76 4.46 -6.60
CA ALA A 72 -8.83 3.02 -6.37
C ALA A 72 -7.62 2.30 -6.95
N ASP A 73 -7.15 2.66 -8.15
CA ASP A 73 -5.92 2.11 -8.72
C ASP A 73 -4.72 2.38 -7.81
N MET A 74 -4.61 3.61 -7.28
CA MET A 74 -3.55 3.94 -6.30
C MET A 74 -3.66 3.13 -5.01
N ILE A 75 -4.87 2.86 -4.52
CA ILE A 75 -5.08 2.02 -3.35
C ILE A 75 -4.60 0.59 -3.65
N GLN A 76 -4.92 0.04 -4.82
CA GLN A 76 -4.51 -1.32 -5.19
C GLN A 76 -2.99 -1.43 -5.34
N GLU A 77 -2.35 -0.49 -6.02
CA GLU A 77 -0.89 -0.44 -6.13
C GLU A 77 -0.22 -0.24 -4.76
N GLY A 78 -0.80 0.62 -3.92
CA GLY A 78 -0.38 0.80 -2.54
C GLY A 78 -0.50 -0.47 -1.70
N ASN A 79 -1.55 -1.28 -1.89
CA ASN A 79 -1.73 -2.58 -1.23
C ASN A 79 -0.64 -3.56 -1.66
N ILE A 80 -0.22 -3.56 -2.93
CA ILE A 80 0.92 -4.34 -3.41
C ILE A 80 2.22 -3.90 -2.72
N GLY A 81 2.43 -2.59 -2.57
CA GLY A 81 3.53 -2.04 -1.78
C GLY A 81 3.50 -2.49 -0.31
N LEU A 82 2.34 -2.44 0.32
CA LEU A 82 2.13 -2.87 1.70
C LEU A 82 2.48 -4.36 1.89
N MET A 83 2.03 -5.25 1.00
CA MET A 83 2.35 -6.68 1.08
C MET A 83 3.86 -6.91 1.03
N LYS A 84 4.59 -6.19 0.17
CA LYS A 84 6.06 -6.23 0.12
C LYS A 84 6.70 -5.72 1.40
N ALA A 85 6.14 -4.68 2.00
CA ALA A 85 6.60 -4.17 3.30
C ALA A 85 6.44 -5.24 4.38
N VAL A 86 5.28 -5.91 4.45
CA VAL A 86 5.04 -6.98 5.44
C VAL A 86 6.05 -8.12 5.30
N GLN A 87 6.32 -8.57 4.07
CA GLN A 87 7.29 -9.66 3.84
C GLN A 87 8.72 -9.31 4.22
N LYS A 88 9.09 -8.02 4.22
CA LYS A 88 10.46 -7.55 4.45
C LYS A 88 10.65 -6.88 5.80
N PHE A 89 9.57 -6.70 6.56
CA PHE A 89 9.64 -5.98 7.82
C PHE A 89 10.32 -6.83 8.89
N ASP A 90 11.30 -6.21 9.53
CA ASP A 90 12.03 -6.78 10.65
C ASP A 90 11.51 -6.14 11.94
N GLY A 91 10.67 -6.91 12.65
CA GLY A 91 10.08 -6.48 13.92
C GLY A 91 11.06 -6.41 15.09
N THR A 92 12.33 -6.81 14.92
CA THR A 92 13.33 -6.61 15.98
C THR A 92 13.82 -5.16 16.05
N ARG A 93 13.59 -4.39 14.99
CA ARG A 93 13.97 -2.98 14.92
C ARG A 93 12.99 -2.16 15.75
N ASN A 94 13.51 -1.23 16.55
CA ASN A 94 12.71 -0.35 17.41
C ASN A 94 11.96 0.76 16.63
N ILE A 95 11.33 0.40 15.50
CA ILE A 95 10.56 1.29 14.64
C ILE A 95 9.15 0.75 14.45
N ARG A 96 8.17 1.64 14.30
CA ARG A 96 6.80 1.24 13.99
C ARG A 96 6.71 0.70 12.58
N PHE A 97 5.90 -0.34 12.38
CA PHE A 97 5.66 -0.90 11.05
C PHE A 97 5.13 0.16 10.07
N SER A 98 4.23 1.03 10.55
CA SER A 98 3.65 2.11 9.74
C SER A 98 4.69 3.05 9.14
N THR A 99 5.76 3.37 9.87
CA THR A 99 6.88 4.18 9.38
C THR A 99 7.58 3.49 8.20
N TYR A 100 7.87 2.20 8.34
CA TYR A 100 8.51 1.41 7.29
C TYR A 100 7.61 1.23 6.06
N ALA A 101 6.32 0.93 6.28
CA ALA A 101 5.36 0.64 5.23
C ALA A 101 5.09 1.84 4.31
N VAL A 102 5.13 3.07 4.83
CA VAL A 102 4.87 4.28 4.02
C VAL A 102 5.80 4.38 2.81
N TRP A 103 7.08 4.03 2.95
CA TRP A 103 8.03 4.08 1.85
C TRP A 103 7.65 3.11 0.72
N TRP A 104 7.33 1.86 1.07
CA TRP A 104 6.94 0.85 0.10
C TRP A 104 5.62 1.17 -0.60
N ILE A 105 4.65 1.73 0.14
CA ILE A 105 3.36 2.16 -0.42
C ILE A 105 3.59 3.30 -1.42
N ARG A 106 4.34 4.34 -1.04
CA ARG A 106 4.66 5.46 -1.94
C ARG A 106 5.43 5.01 -3.17
N GLN A 107 6.40 4.12 -2.99
CA GLN A 107 7.19 3.58 -4.09
C GLN A 107 6.32 2.84 -5.10
N ALA A 108 5.42 1.97 -4.63
CA ALA A 108 4.54 1.20 -5.51
C ALA A 108 3.60 2.11 -6.32
N ILE A 109 2.95 3.08 -5.65
CA ILE A 109 2.07 4.06 -6.31
C ILE A 109 2.84 4.90 -7.32
N SER A 110 4.02 5.40 -6.96
CA SER A 110 4.84 6.23 -7.86
C SER A 110 5.29 5.45 -9.10
N ARG A 111 5.70 4.19 -8.91
CA ARG A 111 6.07 3.29 -10.01
C ARG A 111 4.88 3.04 -10.94
N ALA A 112 3.69 2.83 -10.40
CA ALA A 112 2.49 2.66 -11.21
C ALA A 112 2.17 3.92 -12.03
N LEU A 113 2.23 5.10 -11.42
CA LEU A 113 2.05 6.38 -12.12
C LEU A 113 3.02 6.56 -13.30
N ILE A 114 4.30 6.23 -13.10
CA ILE A 114 5.32 6.31 -14.15
C ILE A 114 5.03 5.35 -15.30
N ASN A 115 4.55 4.15 -15.00
CA ASN A 115 4.28 3.11 -16.00
C ASN A 115 2.98 3.35 -16.78
N THR A 116 1.98 3.99 -16.17
CA THR A 116 0.67 4.25 -16.81
C THR A 116 0.62 5.60 -17.51
N GLY A 117 1.35 6.61 -17.04
CA GLY A 117 1.35 7.98 -17.60
C GLY A 117 2.09 8.14 -18.94
N ARG A 118 2.62 7.08 -19.54
CA ARG A 118 3.32 7.12 -20.83
C ARG A 118 2.74 6.09 -21.78
N THR A 119 2.32 6.53 -22.98
CA THR A 119 1.85 5.69 -24.09
C THR A 119 2.88 4.61 -24.51
N ILE A 120 4.14 4.73 -24.09
CA ILE A 120 5.21 3.76 -24.34
C ILE A 120 5.81 3.28 -23.01
N ARG A 121 5.64 1.99 -22.72
CA ARG A 121 6.17 1.29 -21.54
C ARG A 121 7.70 1.18 -21.65
N LEU A 122 8.44 1.86 -20.77
CA LEU A 122 9.91 1.78 -20.73
C LEU A 122 10.37 0.69 -19.73
N PRO A 123 11.43 -0.08 -20.06
CA PRO A 123 11.93 -1.13 -19.17
C PRO A 123 12.54 -0.58 -17.88
N HIS A 124 12.38 -1.33 -16.78
CA HIS A 124 12.65 -0.98 -15.38
C HIS A 124 14.06 -0.42 -15.04
N ARG A 125 15.02 -0.47 -15.96
CA ARG A 125 16.43 -0.08 -15.71
C ARG A 125 16.66 1.44 -15.73
N LYS A 126 15.75 2.26 -16.26
CA LYS A 126 15.90 3.74 -16.34
C LYS A 126 15.25 4.53 -15.20
N GLU A 127 14.59 3.87 -14.26
CA GLU A 127 13.89 4.52 -13.13
C GLU A 127 14.85 5.09 -12.07
N GLN A 128 16.11 4.67 -12.08
CA GLN A 128 17.15 5.13 -11.13
C GLN A 128 17.53 6.62 -11.28
N LEU A 129 17.24 7.25 -12.43
CA LEU A 129 17.60 8.66 -12.68
C LEU A 129 16.67 9.68 -12.01
N MET A 130 15.51 9.26 -11.48
CA MET A 130 14.53 10.17 -10.86
C MET A 130 14.54 10.12 -9.32
N LYS A 131 15.49 9.41 -8.71
CA LYS A 131 15.69 9.42 -7.25
C LYS A 131 16.35 10.70 -6.72
N THR A 132 16.83 11.59 -7.60
CA THR A 132 17.58 12.80 -7.22
C THR A 132 16.71 14.07 -7.18
N MET A 133 15.39 13.99 -7.44
CA MET A 133 14.50 15.16 -7.47
C MET A 133 13.40 15.17 -6.39
N TYR A 134 13.59 14.47 -5.26
CA TYR A 134 12.84 14.68 -4.02
C TYR A 134 13.72 14.41 -2.81
#